data_AF-A0A659QGA0-F1
#
_entry.id   AF-A0A659QGA0-F1
#
_cell.length_a   1.000
_cell.length_b   1.000
_cell.length_c   1.000
_cell.angle_alpha   90.00
_cell.angle_beta   90.00
_cell.angle_gamma   90.00
#
_symmetry.space_group_name_H-M   'P 1'
#
loop_
_entity.id
_entity.type
_entity.pdbx_description
1 polymer ?
#
loop_
_entity_poly.entity_id
_entity_poly.type
_entity_poly.pdbx_seq_one_letter_code
_entity_poly.pdbx_strand_id
1 'polypeptide(L)' 'MSFIKEFREFAMRGNVVDLAVGVIIGAAFGKIVSSLVAVIFIPPLGR' A
#
# COMPACT_ATOMS: atom_id res chain seq x y z
N MET A 1 -15.91 -22.23 -18.94
CA MET A 1 -14.59 -21.97 -18.34
C MET A 1 -13.98 -20.75 -18.98
N SER A 2 -14.21 -19.57 -18.41
CA SER A 2 -13.63 -18.33 -18.90
C SER A 2 -13.00 -17.65 -17.69
N PHE A 3 -11.68 -17.79 -17.59
CA PHE A 3 -10.85 -17.27 -16.49
C PHE A 3 -11.12 -15.80 -16.18
N ILE A 4 -11.46 -14.99 -17.20
CA ILE A 4 -11.82 -13.58 -17.04
C ILE A 4 -13.09 -13.38 -16.21
N LYS A 5 -14.09 -14.25 -16.34
CA LYS A 5 -15.33 -14.18 -15.54
C LYS A 5 -15.04 -14.55 -14.08
N GLU A 6 -14.29 -15.63 -13.86
CA GLU A 6 -13.91 -16.10 -12.53
C GLU A 6 -12.98 -15.10 -11.81
N PHE A 7 -12.04 -14.48 -12.53
CA PHE A 7 -11.19 -13.42 -11.99
C PHE A 7 -11.98 -12.15 -11.66
N ARG A 8 -12.93 -11.74 -12.51
CA ARG A 8 -13.81 -10.62 -12.20
C ARG A 8 -14.60 -10.89 -10.92
N GLU A 9 -15.16 -12.10 -10.80
CA GLU A 9 -15.93 -12.51 -9.63
C GLU A 9 -15.07 -12.62 -8.36
N PHE A 10 -13.81 -13.03 -8.50
CA PHE A 10 -12.80 -12.99 -7.43
C PHE A 10 -12.41 -11.56 -7.03
N ALA A 11 -12.18 -10.68 -8.01
CA ALA A 11 -11.78 -9.29 -7.80
C ALA A 11 -12.94 -8.42 -7.28
N MET A 12 -14.19 -8.78 -7.55
CA MET A 12 -15.37 -8.08 -6.99
C MET A 12 -15.65 -8.47 -5.53
N ARG A 13 -14.88 -9.40 -4.94
CA ARG A 13 -15.00 -9.70 -3.51
C ARG A 13 -14.46 -8.52 -2.70
N GLY A 14 -15.33 -7.85 -1.94
CA GLY A 14 -14.95 -6.69 -1.11
C GLY A 14 -13.71 -6.94 -0.25
N ASN A 15 -13.63 -8.10 0.43
CA ASN A 15 -12.47 -8.47 1.25
C ASN A 15 -11.13 -8.52 0.50
N VAL A 16 -11.13 -8.84 -0.80
CA VAL A 16 -9.89 -8.88 -1.62
C VAL A 16 -9.50 -7.48 -2.05
N VAL A 17 -10.48 -6.65 -2.43
CA VAL A 17 -10.25 -5.25 -2.81
C VAL A 17 -9.74 -4.45 -1.62
N ASP A 18 -10.38 -4.57 -0.46
CA ASP A 18 -9.99 -3.85 0.76
C ASP A 18 -8.58 -4.25 1.22
N LEU A 19 -8.24 -5.54 1.11
CA LEU A 19 -6.89 -6.03 1.38
C LEU A 19 -5.86 -5.47 0.39
N ALA A 20 -6.17 -5.45 -0.91
CA ALA A 20 -5.28 -4.87 -1.93
C ALA A 20 -5.06 -3.37 -1.70
N VAL A 21 -6.12 -2.62 -1.38
CA VAL A 21 -6.06 -1.19 -1.04
C VAL A 21 -5.18 -0.98 0.20
N GLY A 22 -5.36 -1.78 1.25
CA GLY A 22 -4.55 -1.71 2.47
C GLY A 22 -3.05 -1.93 2.22
N VAL A 23 -2.69 -2.90 1.36
CA VAL A 23 -1.30 -3.17 0.99
C VAL A 23 -0.70 -2.01 0.18
N ILE A 24 -1.44 -1.45 -0.77
CA ILE A 24 -0.99 -0.32 -1.61
C ILE A 24 -0.75 0.92 -0.75
N ILE A 25 -1.69 1.24 0.15
CA ILE A 25 -1.57 2.37 1.05
C ILE A 25 -0.40 2.15 2.01
N GLY A 26 -0.26 0.96 2.61
CA GLY A 26 0.86 0.65 3.50
C GLY A 26 2.22 0.80 2.82
N ALA A 27 2.36 0.31 1.58
CA ALA A 27 3.59 0.44 0.80
C ALA A 27 3.91 1.89 0.42
N ALA A 28 2.89 2.68 0.05
CA ALA A 28 3.05 4.09 -0.30
C ALA A 28 3.37 4.95 0.95
N PHE A 29 2.70 4.70 2.06
CA PHE A 29 2.84 5.46 3.30
C PHE A 29 4.24 5.32 3.91
N GLY A 30 4.89 4.15 3.77
CA GLY A 30 6.27 3.94 4.20
C GLY A 30 7.27 4.90 3.54
N LYS A 31 7.09 5.25 2.26
CA LYS A 31 7.93 6.25 1.57
C LYS A 31 7.67 7.67 2.08
N ILE A 32 6.42 7.99 2.40
CA ILE A 32 6.05 9.29 2.98
C ILE A 32 6.70 9.44 4.35
N VAL A 33 6.57 8.42 5.21
CA VAL A 33 7.20 8.41 6.54
C VAL A 33 8.72 8.45 6.43
N SER A 34 9.34 7.68 5.53
CA SER A 34 10.81 7.70 5.35
C SER A 34 11.32 9.08 4.89
N SER A 35 10.60 9.73 3.97
CA SER A 35 10.97 11.08 3.49
C SER A 35 10.82 12.12 4.60
N LEU A 36 9.75 12.00 5.40
CA LEU A 36 9.50 12.86 6.56
C LEU A 36 10.58 12.68 7.64
N VAL A 37 10.93 11.43 7.94
CA VAL A 37 12.00 11.08 8.89
C VAL A 37 13.34 11.62 8.40
N ALA A 38 13.66 11.45 7.11
CA ALA A 38 14.91 11.94 6.54
C ALA A 38 15.05 13.47 6.58
N VAL A 39 13.94 14.20 6.39
CA VAL A 39 13.98 15.67 6.31
C VAL A 39 13.86 16.34 7.69
N ILE A 40 13.09 15.78 8.62
CA ILE A 40 12.78 16.42 9.90
C ILE A 40 13.55 15.79 11.07
N PHE A 41 13.72 14.48 11.09
CA PHE A 41 14.30 13.77 12.23
C PHE A 41 15.80 13.51 12.11
N ILE A 42 16.30 13.17 10.91
CA ILE A 42 17.76 12.99 10.69
C ILE A 42 18.59 14.26 10.96
N PRO A 43 18.18 15.50 10.62
CA PRO A 43 18.99 16.69 10.91
C PRO A 43 19.28 16.91 12.42
N PRO A 44 18.32 16.78 13.35
CA PRO A 44 18.58 16.89 14.78
C PRO A 44 19.15 15.61 15.44
N LEU A 45 19.00 14.44 14.81
CA LEU A 45 19.55 13.16 15.30
C LEU A 45 20.91 12.81 14.67
N GLY A 46 21.39 13.60 13.71
CA GLY A 46 22.56 13.33 12.88
C GLY A 46 23.64 14.40 13.02
N ARG A 47 24.31 14.38 14.17
CA ARG A 47 25.74 13.99 14.15
C ARG A 47 25.80 12.48 14.33
#